data_AF-A0AAW2L7Q5-F1
#
_entry.id   AF-A0AAW2L7Q5-F1
#
_cell.length_a   1.000
_cell.length_b   1.000
_cell.length_c   1.000
_cell.angle_alpha   90.00
_cell.angle_beta   90.00
_cell.angle_gamma   90.00
#
_symmetry.space_group_name_H-M   'P 1'
#
loop_
_entity.id
_entity.type
_entity.pdbx_description
1 polymer ?
#
loop_
_entity_poly.entity_id
_entity_poly.type
_entity_poly.pdbx_seq_one_letter_code
_entity_poly.pdbx_strand_id
1 'polypeptide(L)'
;MMQLQQKLTRLKHCLKEWNKTVFGNVFDKVAAAERQLQESVEAYDQDSCDRTLVQRNRSSVELVRVLAQEETFWRQKAGIRWAKDGERNMRYFHSLVQKRRFRGTIFGIQHDVVYLTDPTTIKDSTTSFFQRLLTAELVFLEEMASEYLQDALTYEDRRSLCFMPTLEEVREEIFSIDPDSD
;
A
#
# COMPACT_ATOMS: atom_id res chain seq x y z
N MET A 1 -23.10 4.99 -1.42
CA MET A 1 -21.89 4.24 -0.98
C MET A 1 -21.59 2.95 -1.77
N MET A 2 -22.56 2.09 -2.13
CA MET A 2 -22.27 0.78 -2.76
C MET A 2 -21.60 0.82 -4.16
N GLN A 3 -21.89 1.84 -4.98
CA GLN A 3 -21.36 1.88 -6.35
C GLN A 3 -19.84 2.09 -6.44
N LEU A 4 -19.26 2.92 -5.54
CA LEU A 4 -17.82 3.17 -5.50
C LEU A 4 -17.07 1.91 -5.04
N GLN A 5 -17.56 1.26 -3.99
CA GLN A 5 -16.99 0.00 -3.47
C GLN A 5 -16.96 -1.08 -4.56
N GLN A 6 -18.04 -1.23 -5.34
CA GLN A 6 -18.08 -2.19 -6.45
C GLN A 6 -17.08 -1.86 -7.56
N LYS A 7 -16.95 -0.58 -7.93
CA LYS A 7 -15.96 -0.13 -8.93
C LYS A 7 -14.52 -0.39 -8.47
N LEU A 8 -14.19 -0.03 -7.21
CA LEU A 8 -12.87 -0.28 -6.63
C LEU A 8 -12.56 -1.78 -6.51
N THR A 9 -13.56 -2.60 -6.19
CA THR A 9 -13.38 -4.06 -6.12
C THR A 9 -13.07 -4.64 -7.49
N ARG A 10 -13.78 -4.21 -8.54
CA ARG A 10 -13.48 -4.63 -9.93
C ARG A 10 -12.08 -4.20 -10.36
N LEU A 11 -11.71 -2.93 -10.11
CA LEU A 11 -10.39 -2.41 -10.41
C LEU A 11 -9.30 -3.22 -9.71
N LYS A 12 -9.47 -3.54 -8.42
CA LYS A 12 -8.56 -4.39 -7.65
C LYS A 12 -8.34 -5.75 -8.31
N HIS A 13 -9.39 -6.39 -8.84
CA HIS A 13 -9.25 -7.66 -9.55
C HIS A 13 -8.46 -7.50 -10.85
N CYS A 14 -8.77 -6.50 -11.67
CA CYS A 14 -8.03 -6.21 -12.90
C CYS A 14 -6.55 -5.92 -12.62
N LEU A 15 -6.24 -5.12 -11.60
CA LEU A 15 -4.86 -4.80 -11.20
C LEU A 15 -4.11 -6.03 -10.69
N LYS A 16 -4.77 -6.93 -9.96
CA LYS A 16 -4.17 -8.20 -9.53
C LYS A 16 -3.82 -9.09 -10.72
N GLU A 17 -4.71 -9.20 -11.69
CA GLU A 17 -4.48 -10.00 -12.90
C GLU A 17 -3.36 -9.39 -13.76
N TRP A 18 -3.38 -8.07 -13.94
CA TRP A 18 -2.31 -7.35 -14.64
C TRP A 18 -0.95 -7.53 -13.95
N ASN A 19 -0.91 -7.43 -12.62
CA ASN A 19 0.32 -7.68 -11.87
C ASN A 19 0.83 -9.10 -12.08
N LYS A 20 -0.05 -10.10 -12.06
CA LYS A 20 0.34 -11.51 -12.26
C LYS A 20 0.81 -11.79 -13.69
N THR A 21 0.17 -11.21 -14.69
CA THR A 21 0.47 -11.45 -16.11
C THR A 21 1.70 -10.69 -16.60
N VAL A 22 1.91 -9.45 -16.15
CA VAL A 22 3.01 -8.60 -16.62
C VAL A 22 4.25 -8.71 -15.72
N PHE A 23 4.08 -8.57 -14.41
CA PHE A 23 5.21 -8.57 -13.48
C PHE A 23 5.47 -9.95 -12.86
N GLY A 24 4.42 -10.74 -12.66
CA GLY A 24 4.53 -12.06 -12.03
C GLY A 24 5.09 -11.98 -10.62
N ASN A 25 5.69 -13.09 -10.17
CA ASN A 25 6.38 -13.15 -8.89
C ASN A 25 7.86 -12.80 -9.08
N VAL A 26 8.29 -11.69 -8.49
CA VAL A 26 9.69 -11.22 -8.59
C VAL A 26 10.65 -12.24 -7.97
N PHE A 27 10.25 -12.94 -6.89
CA PHE A 27 11.10 -13.96 -6.25
C PHE A 27 11.35 -15.16 -7.17
N ASP A 28 10.31 -15.60 -7.90
CA ASP A 28 10.45 -16.70 -8.86
C ASP A 28 11.36 -16.30 -10.03
N LYS A 29 11.29 -15.02 -10.45
CA LYS A 29 12.19 -14.46 -11.47
C LYS A 29 13.64 -14.41 -11.01
N VAL A 30 13.90 -14.02 -9.75
CA VAL A 30 15.26 -14.04 -9.18
C VAL A 30 15.81 -15.46 -9.20
N ALA A 31 15.06 -16.43 -8.67
CA ALA A 31 15.48 -17.83 -8.64
C ALA A 31 15.71 -18.41 -10.04
N ALA A 32 14.91 -18.03 -11.04
CA ALA A 32 15.10 -18.43 -12.43
C ALA A 32 16.36 -17.80 -13.04
N ALA A 33 16.61 -16.52 -12.79
CA ALA A 33 17.80 -15.82 -13.29
C ALA A 33 19.10 -16.34 -12.65
N GLU A 34 19.07 -16.68 -11.37
CA GLU A 34 20.20 -17.33 -10.68
C GLU A 34 20.53 -18.68 -11.31
N ARG A 35 19.50 -19.52 -11.54
CA ARG A 35 19.67 -20.81 -12.21
C ARG A 35 20.24 -20.66 -13.61
N GLN A 36 19.72 -19.71 -14.40
CA GLN A 36 20.19 -19.45 -15.75
C GLN A 36 21.64 -18.94 -15.77
N LEU A 37 22.04 -18.13 -14.78
CA LEU A 37 23.42 -17.72 -14.62
C LEU A 37 24.32 -18.93 -14.29
N GLN A 38 23.91 -19.78 -13.35
CA GLN A 38 24.65 -20.98 -13.00
C GLN A 38 24.87 -21.89 -14.21
N GLU A 39 23.80 -22.21 -14.96
CA GLU A 39 23.89 -23.02 -16.19
C GLU A 39 24.83 -22.39 -17.23
N SER A 40 24.80 -21.06 -17.38
CA SER A 40 25.67 -20.35 -18.32
C SER A 40 27.14 -20.30 -17.90
N VAL A 41 27.42 -20.34 -16.58
CA VAL A 41 28.78 -20.45 -16.04
C VAL A 41 29.30 -21.86 -16.25
N GLU A 42 28.51 -22.88 -15.92
CA GLU A 42 28.88 -24.28 -16.14
C GLU A 42 29.16 -24.57 -17.64
N ALA A 43 28.35 -24.00 -18.54
CA ALA A 43 28.58 -24.12 -19.98
C ALA A 43 29.87 -23.42 -20.44
N TYR A 44 30.25 -22.29 -19.83
CA TYR A 44 31.49 -21.58 -20.13
C TYR A 44 32.72 -22.33 -19.60
N ASP A 45 32.61 -22.96 -18.44
CA ASP A 45 33.68 -23.77 -17.84
C ASP A 45 33.93 -25.05 -18.66
N GLN A 46 32.90 -25.59 -19.30
CA GLN A 46 33.00 -26.74 -20.21
C GLN A 46 33.56 -26.38 -21.60
N ASP A 47 33.13 -25.24 -22.15
CA ASP A 47 33.56 -24.75 -23.46
C ASP A 47 33.74 -23.23 -23.42
N SER A 48 34.99 -22.80 -23.24
CA SER A 48 35.35 -21.37 -23.11
C SER A 48 35.47 -20.69 -24.48
N CYS A 49 34.36 -20.55 -25.18
CA CYS A 49 34.26 -19.86 -26.46
C CYS A 49 33.49 -18.53 -26.36
N ASP A 50 33.58 -17.67 -27.38
CA ASP A 50 32.91 -16.36 -27.38
C ASP A 50 31.39 -16.47 -27.18
N ARG A 51 30.78 -17.54 -27.68
CA ARG A 51 29.33 -17.78 -27.56
C ARG A 51 28.93 -18.01 -26.10
N THR A 52 29.65 -18.86 -25.37
CA THR A 52 29.34 -19.15 -23.96
C THR A 52 29.67 -17.95 -23.07
N LEU A 53 30.72 -17.19 -23.39
CA LEU A 53 31.05 -15.93 -22.72
C LEU A 53 29.92 -14.90 -22.86
N VAL A 54 29.40 -14.70 -24.08
CA VAL A 54 28.27 -13.78 -24.32
C VAL A 54 27.02 -14.24 -23.57
N GLN A 55 26.74 -15.55 -23.56
CA GLN A 55 25.58 -16.09 -22.84
C GLN A 55 25.70 -15.86 -21.32
N ARG A 56 26.87 -16.12 -20.73
CA ARG A 56 27.16 -15.84 -19.32
C ARG A 56 26.97 -14.37 -18.98
N ASN A 57 27.52 -13.48 -19.80
CA ASN A 57 27.39 -12.04 -19.57
C ASN A 57 25.92 -11.58 -19.66
N ARG A 58 25.15 -12.13 -20.60
CA ARG A 58 23.70 -11.86 -20.70
C ARG A 58 22.95 -12.31 -19.46
N SER A 59 23.17 -13.54 -19.01
CA SER A 59 22.54 -14.06 -17.78
C SER A 59 22.93 -13.23 -16.56
N SER A 60 24.18 -12.76 -16.48
CA SER A 60 24.66 -11.92 -15.38
C SER A 60 23.97 -10.55 -15.36
N VAL A 61 23.85 -9.89 -16.52
CA VAL A 61 23.11 -8.63 -16.64
C VAL A 61 21.64 -8.81 -16.29
N GLU A 62 21.02 -9.91 -16.73
CA GLU A 62 19.63 -10.21 -16.41
C GLU A 62 19.43 -10.41 -14.91
N LEU A 63 20.32 -11.14 -14.22
CA LEU A 63 20.25 -11.30 -12.77
C LEU A 63 20.32 -9.94 -12.05
N VAL A 64 21.25 -9.06 -12.46
CA VAL A 64 21.35 -7.70 -11.89
C VAL A 64 20.05 -6.92 -12.10
N ARG A 65 19.43 -7.02 -13.28
CA ARG A 65 18.16 -6.36 -13.59
C ARG A 65 17.03 -6.85 -12.67
N VAL A 66 16.89 -8.16 -12.49
CA VAL A 66 15.83 -8.73 -11.66
C VAL A 66 16.04 -8.42 -10.18
N LEU A 67 17.29 -8.45 -9.69
CA LEU A 67 17.63 -8.04 -8.32
C LEU A 67 17.28 -6.56 -8.05
N ALA A 68 17.51 -5.67 -9.01
CA ALA A 68 17.10 -4.26 -8.88
C ALA A 68 15.57 -4.12 -8.80
N GLN A 69 14.82 -4.99 -9.49
CA GLN A 69 13.36 -5.03 -9.39
C GLN A 69 12.89 -5.55 -8.03
N GLU A 70 13.56 -6.56 -7.47
CA GLU A 70 13.31 -7.06 -6.11
C GLU A 70 13.58 -5.97 -5.06
N GLU A 71 14.68 -5.24 -5.21
CA GLU A 71 15.01 -4.12 -4.33
C GLU A 71 13.91 -3.05 -4.35
N THR A 72 13.45 -2.67 -5.54
CA THR A 72 12.36 -1.71 -5.71
C THR A 72 11.07 -2.20 -5.05
N PHE A 73 10.75 -3.49 -5.20
CA PHE A 73 9.61 -4.12 -4.54
C PHE A 73 9.69 -4.01 -3.00
N TRP A 74 10.84 -4.31 -2.41
CA TRP A 74 11.03 -4.20 -0.97
C TRP A 74 11.02 -2.76 -0.47
N ARG A 75 11.60 -1.84 -1.24
CA ARG A 75 11.57 -0.40 -0.94
C ARG A 75 10.15 0.13 -0.87
N GLN A 76 9.32 -0.17 -1.89
CA GLN A 76 7.90 0.18 -1.91
C GLN A 76 7.15 -0.43 -0.72
N LYS A 77 7.38 -1.72 -0.45
CA LYS A 77 6.69 -2.43 0.64
C LYS A 77 7.06 -1.94 2.03
N ALA A 78 8.29 -1.45 2.21
CA ALA A 78 8.73 -0.83 3.45
C ALA A 78 8.24 0.62 3.58
N GLY A 79 7.88 1.28 2.47
CA GLY A 79 7.50 2.69 2.39
C GLY A 79 8.63 3.61 2.86
N ILE A 80 9.86 3.29 2.46
CA ILE A 80 11.04 4.09 2.77
C ILE A 80 11.25 5.09 1.64
N ARG A 81 11.17 6.38 1.95
CA ARG A 81 11.37 7.49 1.00
C ARG A 81 12.79 7.48 0.43
N TRP A 82 13.81 7.48 1.27
CA TRP A 82 15.22 7.57 0.87
C TRP A 82 16.00 6.38 1.44
N ALA A 83 16.19 5.34 0.64
CA ALA A 83 17.25 4.38 0.92
C ALA A 83 18.56 5.01 0.46
N LYS A 84 19.51 5.24 1.37
CA LYS A 84 20.87 5.61 1.01
C LYS A 84 21.42 4.43 0.20
N ASP A 85 21.70 4.64 -1.08
CA ASP A 85 22.29 3.64 -1.97
C ASP A 85 23.48 2.98 -1.26
N GLY A 86 23.36 1.70 -0.91
CA GLY A 86 24.50 1.00 -0.29
C GLY A 86 24.20 -0.29 0.46
N GLU A 87 23.03 -0.46 1.07
CA GLU A 87 22.73 -1.72 1.76
C GLU A 87 21.97 -2.69 0.85
N ARG A 88 22.77 -3.41 0.04
CA ARG A 88 22.42 -4.70 -0.58
C ARG A 88 22.17 -5.77 0.49
N ASN A 89 21.23 -5.51 1.39
CA ASN A 89 20.77 -6.47 2.39
C ASN A 89 19.32 -6.18 2.75
N MET A 90 18.44 -6.70 1.90
CA MET A 90 17.22 -7.45 2.19
C MET A 90 16.81 -7.55 3.69
N ARG A 91 17.71 -7.87 4.62
CA ARG A 91 17.43 -7.91 6.09
C ARG A 91 16.90 -6.59 6.68
N TYR A 92 17.49 -5.45 6.32
CA TYR A 92 17.04 -4.14 6.84
C TYR A 92 15.60 -3.87 6.37
N PHE A 93 15.36 -4.00 5.06
CA PHE A 93 14.02 -3.84 4.49
C PHE A 93 13.02 -4.85 5.05
N HIS A 94 13.40 -6.12 5.20
CA HIS A 94 12.54 -7.13 5.81
C HIS A 94 12.17 -6.78 7.25
N SER A 95 13.14 -6.32 8.05
CA SER A 95 12.90 -5.91 9.43
C SER A 95 11.96 -4.69 9.50
N LEU A 96 12.08 -3.75 8.57
CA LEU A 96 11.20 -2.59 8.48
C LEU A 96 9.80 -2.95 8.00
N VAL A 97 9.67 -3.81 7.00
CA VAL A 97 8.36 -4.35 6.57
C VAL A 97 7.71 -5.10 7.73
N GLN A 98 8.47 -5.92 8.46
CA GLN A 98 7.97 -6.64 9.63
C GLN A 98 7.56 -5.68 10.74
N LYS A 99 8.34 -4.64 11.02
CA LYS A 99 8.02 -3.59 11.99
C LYS A 99 6.77 -2.79 11.60
N ARG A 100 6.60 -2.43 10.32
CA ARG A 100 5.41 -1.74 9.80
C ARG A 100 4.18 -2.63 9.89
N ARG A 101 4.31 -3.91 9.51
CA ARG A 101 3.26 -4.93 9.70
C ARG A 101 2.89 -5.09 11.17
N PHE A 102 3.87 -5.21 12.05
CA PHE A 102 3.67 -5.31 13.49
C PHE A 102 2.93 -4.07 14.03
N ARG A 103 3.35 -2.86 13.66
CA ARG A 103 2.68 -1.61 14.06
C ARG A 103 1.24 -1.50 13.55
N GLY A 104 0.96 -1.98 12.34
CA GLY A 104 -0.40 -1.99 11.78
C GLY A 104 -1.27 -3.16 12.24
N THR A 105 -0.71 -4.12 12.97
CA THR A 105 -1.47 -5.27 13.48
C THR A 105 -2.00 -4.96 14.86
N ILE A 106 -3.32 -5.03 15.03
CA ILE A 106 -3.96 -4.95 16.33
C ILE A 106 -3.85 -6.33 16.98
N PHE A 107 -2.91 -6.49 17.91
CA PHE A 107 -2.70 -7.74 18.66
C PHE A 107 -3.73 -7.97 19.76
N GLY A 108 -4.35 -6.90 20.22
CA GLY A 108 -5.42 -6.95 21.19
C GLY A 108 -5.98 -5.57 21.44
N ILE A 109 -7.22 -5.54 21.90
CA ILE A 109 -7.89 -4.31 22.33
C ILE A 109 -8.42 -4.52 23.74
N GLN A 110 -8.37 -3.47 24.55
CA GLN A 110 -9.05 -3.46 25.82
C GLN A 110 -10.48 -2.95 25.59
N HIS A 111 -11.46 -3.79 25.90
CA HIS A 111 -12.87 -3.42 25.91
C HIS A 111 -13.34 -3.43 27.37
N ASP A 112 -13.46 -2.24 27.95
CA ASP A 112 -13.73 -2.01 29.37
C ASP A 112 -12.68 -2.72 30.28
N VAL A 113 -13.07 -3.83 30.90
CA VAL A 113 -12.26 -4.62 31.84
C VAL A 113 -11.68 -5.88 31.17
N VAL A 114 -12.11 -6.22 29.95
CA VAL A 114 -11.73 -7.45 29.26
C VAL A 114 -10.73 -7.13 28.15
N TYR A 115 -9.60 -7.86 28.15
CA TYR A 115 -8.61 -7.76 27.09
C TYR A 115 -8.90 -8.81 26.00
N LEU A 116 -9.23 -8.35 24.81
CA LEU A 116 -9.57 -9.20 23.66
C LEU A 116 -8.33 -9.39 22.78
N THR A 117 -7.99 -10.65 22.48
CA THR A 117 -6.86 -11.03 21.60
C THR A 117 -7.32 -11.79 20.36
N ASP A 118 -8.55 -12.29 20.34
CA ASP A 118 -9.08 -13.02 19.19
C ASP A 118 -9.50 -12.06 18.06
N PRO A 119 -8.99 -12.23 16.82
CA PRO A 119 -9.27 -11.31 15.71
C PRO A 119 -10.76 -11.15 15.38
N THR A 120 -11.59 -12.17 15.60
CA THR A 120 -13.04 -12.09 15.32
C THR A 120 -13.72 -11.23 16.38
N THR A 121 -13.39 -11.44 17.65
CA THR A 121 -13.93 -10.62 18.76
C THR A 121 -13.46 -9.16 18.69
N ILE A 122 -12.21 -8.93 18.31
CA ILE A 122 -11.66 -7.58 18.08
C ILE A 122 -12.44 -6.88 16.98
N LYS A 123 -12.68 -7.55 15.84
CA LYS A 123 -13.45 -6.98 14.72
C LYS A 123 -14.87 -6.61 15.13
N ASP A 124 -15.57 -7.51 15.81
CA ASP A 124 -16.97 -7.30 16.19
C ASP A 124 -17.12 -6.19 17.22
N SER A 125 -16.23 -6.16 18.22
CA SER A 125 -16.16 -5.08 19.22
C SER A 125 -15.84 -3.73 18.57
N THR A 126 -14.84 -3.68 17.69
CA THR A 126 -14.45 -2.46 16.96
C THR A 126 -15.60 -1.94 16.09
N THR A 127 -16.27 -2.85 15.36
CA THR A 127 -17.41 -2.49 14.50
C THR A 127 -18.56 -1.93 15.33
N SER A 128 -18.90 -2.58 16.43
CA SER A 128 -19.97 -2.15 17.34
C SER A 128 -19.65 -0.82 18.03
N PHE A 129 -18.38 -0.60 18.41
CA PHE A 129 -17.92 0.66 18.98
C PHE A 129 -18.07 1.82 18.00
N PHE A 130 -17.50 1.70 16.79
CA PHE A 130 -17.57 2.77 15.80
C PHE A 130 -18.98 2.98 15.24
N GLN A 131 -19.80 1.93 15.13
CA GLN A 131 -21.22 2.09 14.84
C GLN A 131 -21.88 2.97 15.90
N ARG A 132 -21.72 2.65 17.20
CA ARG A 132 -22.31 3.48 18.26
C ARG A 132 -21.76 4.90 18.25
N LEU A 133 -20.44 5.08 18.14
CA LEU A 133 -19.78 6.39 18.12
C LEU A 133 -20.34 7.26 16.99
N LEU A 134 -20.28 6.76 15.76
CA LEU A 134 -20.68 7.52 14.57
C LEU A 134 -22.19 7.74 14.47
N THR A 135 -23.01 6.89 15.12
CA THR A 135 -24.47 7.10 15.17
C THR A 135 -24.87 8.03 16.32
N ALA A 136 -24.14 8.05 17.43
CA ALA A 136 -24.39 8.92 18.57
C ALA A 136 -23.90 10.36 18.33
N GLU A 137 -22.78 10.54 17.63
CA GLU A 137 -22.23 11.86 17.28
C GLU A 137 -23.14 12.65 16.33
N LEU A 138 -23.86 11.98 15.43
CA LEU A 138 -24.80 12.65 14.52
C LEU A 138 -25.95 13.34 15.26
N VAL A 139 -26.45 12.72 16.33
CA VAL A 139 -27.53 13.30 17.16
C VAL A 139 -27.02 14.51 17.94
N PHE A 140 -25.82 14.40 18.52
CA PHE A 140 -25.21 15.49 19.31
C PHE A 140 -24.74 16.66 18.43
N LEU A 141 -24.22 16.37 17.23
CA LEU A 141 -23.84 17.38 16.24
C LEU A 141 -25.06 18.09 15.66
N GLU A 142 -26.19 17.41 15.42
CA GLU A 142 -27.42 18.08 14.96
C GLU A 142 -27.97 19.05 16.02
N GLU A 143 -27.98 18.64 17.30
CA GLU A 143 -28.43 19.49 18.41
C GLU A 143 -27.48 20.68 18.64
N MET A 144 -26.16 20.45 18.68
CA MET A 144 -25.17 21.52 18.85
C MET A 144 -25.05 22.43 17.62
N ALA A 145 -25.14 21.87 16.40
CA ALA A 145 -25.14 22.66 15.16
C ALA A 145 -26.35 23.59 15.12
N SER A 146 -27.54 23.09 15.52
CA SER A 146 -28.75 23.91 15.53
C SER A 146 -28.69 25.02 16.58
N GLU A 147 -28.07 24.79 17.74
CA GLU A 147 -28.04 25.77 18.84
C GLU A 147 -26.92 26.81 18.69
N TYR A 148 -25.76 26.44 18.11
CA TYR A 148 -24.58 27.32 18.04
C TYR A 148 -24.22 27.85 16.63
N LEU A 149 -24.56 27.15 15.53
CA LEU A 149 -24.23 27.64 14.17
C LEU A 149 -25.23 28.65 13.62
N GLN A 150 -26.40 28.82 14.25
CA GLN A 150 -27.37 29.82 13.81
C GLN A 150 -26.86 31.26 14.03
N ASP A 151 -26.09 31.50 15.10
CA ASP A 151 -25.50 32.82 15.41
C ASP A 151 -24.05 32.99 14.93
N ALA A 152 -23.30 31.91 14.71
CA ALA A 152 -21.87 31.99 14.37
C ALA A 152 -21.57 32.08 12.85
N LEU A 153 -22.46 31.62 11.99
CA LEU A 153 -22.29 31.66 10.53
C LEU A 153 -23.19 32.73 9.92
N THR A 154 -22.64 33.54 9.00
CA THR A 154 -23.50 34.46 8.25
C THR A 154 -24.37 33.69 7.26
N TYR A 155 -25.41 34.36 6.74
CA TYR A 155 -26.28 33.76 5.72
C TYR A 155 -25.50 33.31 4.47
N GLU A 156 -24.43 34.02 4.10
CA GLU A 156 -23.57 33.66 2.97
C GLU A 156 -22.74 32.40 3.26
N ASP A 157 -22.17 32.26 4.45
CA ASP A 157 -21.38 31.07 4.83
C ASP A 157 -22.23 29.79 4.83
N ARG A 158 -23.47 29.88 5.32
CA ARG A 158 -24.41 28.75 5.28
C ARG A 158 -24.76 28.38 3.85
N ARG A 159 -24.92 29.38 2.97
CA ARG A 159 -25.26 29.17 1.57
C ARG A 159 -24.08 28.58 0.78
N SER A 160 -22.85 28.95 1.08
CA SER A 160 -21.65 28.40 0.44
C SER A 160 -21.41 26.94 0.84
N LEU A 161 -21.61 26.60 2.13
CA LEU A 161 -21.49 25.22 2.63
C LEU A 161 -22.56 24.25 2.08
N CYS A 162 -23.72 24.76 1.66
CA CYS A 162 -24.77 23.97 1.02
C CYS A 162 -24.63 23.88 -0.52
N PHE A 163 -23.62 24.53 -1.11
CA PHE A 163 -23.43 24.49 -2.55
C PHE A 163 -22.67 23.22 -2.96
N MET A 164 -23.07 22.60 -4.09
CA MET A 164 -22.31 21.48 -4.64
C MET A 164 -20.98 22.02 -5.19
N PRO A 165 -19.83 21.44 -4.79
CA PRO A 165 -18.53 21.90 -5.27
C PRO A 165 -18.45 21.77 -6.79
N THR A 166 -17.79 22.73 -7.41
CA THR A 166 -17.62 22.76 -8.86
C THR A 166 -16.59 21.73 -9.32
N LEU A 167 -16.67 21.30 -10.59
CA LEU A 167 -15.70 20.36 -11.15
C LEU A 167 -14.26 20.90 -11.15
N GLU A 168 -14.10 22.22 -11.20
CA GLU A 168 -12.79 22.88 -11.11
C GLU A 168 -12.22 22.84 -9.69
N GLU A 169 -13.01 23.13 -8.66
CA GLU A 169 -12.57 22.96 -7.26
C GLU A 169 -12.20 21.52 -6.94
N VAL A 170 -13.02 20.54 -7.37
CA VAL A 170 -12.73 19.12 -7.17
C VAL A 170 -11.42 18.73 -7.86
N ARG A 171 -11.15 19.29 -9.05
CA ARG A 171 -9.90 19.06 -9.77
C ARG A 171 -8.73 19.72 -9.04
N GLU A 172 -8.81 20.98 -8.67
CA GLU A 172 -7.70 21.65 -7.99
C GLU A 172 -7.34 20.95 -6.68
N GLU A 173 -8.33 20.52 -5.89
CA GLU A 173 -8.07 19.78 -4.65
C GLU A 173 -7.47 18.39 -4.90
N ILE A 174 -7.97 17.63 -5.87
CA ILE A 174 -7.37 16.31 -6.19
C ILE A 174 -5.90 16.44 -6.60
N PHE A 175 -5.53 17.55 -7.22
CA PHE A 175 -4.16 17.80 -7.70
C PHE A 175 -3.29 18.58 -6.70
N SER A 176 -3.89 19.23 -5.69
CA SER A 176 -3.19 19.88 -4.58
C SER A 176 -2.82 18.88 -3.48
N ILE A 177 -3.57 17.77 -3.36
CA ILE A 177 -3.25 16.67 -2.45
C ILE A 177 -1.88 16.12 -2.83
N ASP A 178 -0.93 16.27 -1.91
CA ASP A 178 0.41 15.72 -2.04
C ASP A 178 0.31 14.20 -2.27
N PRO A 179 0.78 13.67 -3.41
CA PRO A 179 0.68 12.24 -3.74
C PRO A 179 1.41 11.34 -2.73
N ASP A 180 2.23 11.92 -1.85
CA ASP A 180 3.02 11.23 -0.83
C ASP A 180 2.66 11.59 0.63
N SER A 181 1.52 12.26 0.89
CA SER A 181 1.01 12.48 2.26
C SER A 181 0.30 11.22 2.80
N ASP A 182 1.04 10.42 3.58
CA ASP A 182 0.54 9.38 4.51
C ASP A 182 0.10 10.00 5.84
#